data_AF-A0A061QK75-F1
#
_entry.id   AF-A0A061QK75-F1
#
_cell.length_a   1.000
_cell.length_b   1.000
_cell.length_c   1.000
_cell.angle_alpha   90.00
_cell.angle_beta   90.00
_cell.angle_gamma   90.00
#
_symmetry.space_group_name_H-M   'P 1'
#
loop_
_entity.id
_entity.type
_entity.pdbx_description
1 polymer ?
#
loop_
_entity_poly.entity_id
_entity_poly.type
_entity_poly.pdbx_seq_one_letter_code
_entity_poly.pdbx_strand_id
1 'polypeptide(L)'
;MPRPNQGPRLRWLKKRGKYYIVWTEAGRSCERSTGTANSQQAEEALAEFIRDRRKPTGPSFPDSYMIADALDFYGREHAPDTASPERIGYAIEALLGFWGEQTVASIMQETCKAYRRHRGVVIPPVIKGV
;
A
#
# COMPACT_ATOMS: atom_id res chain seq x y z
N MET A 1 7.48 9.38 30.39
CA MET A 1 6.87 9.78 29.10
C MET A 1 7.36 8.85 28.00
N PRO A 2 6.48 8.20 27.23
CA PRO A 2 6.89 7.47 26.02
C PRO A 2 7.56 8.45 25.05
N ARG A 3 8.78 8.15 24.58
CA ARG A 3 9.43 8.98 23.56
C ARG A 3 8.66 8.84 22.24
N PRO A 4 8.35 9.93 21.52
CA PRO A 4 7.75 9.85 20.20
C PRO A 4 8.61 9.00 19.27
N ASN A 5 8.01 8.05 18.56
CA ASN A 5 8.71 7.26 17.55
C ASN A 5 9.03 8.16 16.35
N GLN A 6 10.30 8.44 16.10
CA GLN A 6 10.73 9.30 14.99
C GLN A 6 10.72 8.59 13.62
N GLY A 7 10.34 7.31 13.57
CA GLY A 7 10.35 6.51 12.35
C GLY A 7 11.76 6.15 11.88
N PRO A 8 11.89 5.49 10.71
CA PRO A 8 13.17 5.17 10.09
C PRO A 8 13.95 6.42 9.71
N ARG A 9 15.25 6.46 10.05
CA ARG A 9 16.12 7.60 9.74
C ARG A 9 17.55 7.17 9.49
N LEU A 10 18.33 8.03 8.83
CA LEU A 10 19.76 7.82 8.64
C LEU A 10 20.57 8.22 9.88
N ARG A 11 21.60 7.43 10.17
CA ARG A 11 22.61 7.68 11.19
C ARG A 11 23.99 7.42 10.61
N TRP A 12 24.86 8.41 10.66
CA TRP A 12 26.27 8.24 10.31
C TRP A 12 27.01 7.46 11.41
N LEU A 13 27.63 6.33 11.06
CA LEU A 13 28.42 5.54 12.01
C LEU A 13 29.92 5.77 11.79
N LYS A 14 30.51 6.66 12.61
CA LYS A 14 31.93 7.06 12.50
C LYS A 14 32.90 5.88 12.46
N LYS A 15 32.68 4.84 13.29
CA LYS A 15 33.55 3.65 13.36
C LYS A 15 33.66 2.89 12.02
N ARG A 16 32.63 2.95 11.19
CA ARG A 16 32.56 2.22 9.91
C ARG A 16 32.57 3.14 8.69
N GLY A 17 32.52 4.46 8.89
CA GLY A 17 32.51 5.46 7.81
C GLY A 17 31.34 5.31 6.84
N LYS A 18 30.16 4.87 7.32
CA LYS A 18 28.99 4.57 6.48
C LYS A 18 27.70 5.03 7.15
N TYR A 19 26.68 5.27 6.32
CA TYR A 19 25.32 5.52 6.80
C TYR A 19 24.58 4.22 7.15
N TYR A 20 23.78 4.29 8.20
CA TYR A 20 22.90 3.22 8.66
C TYR A 20 21.48 3.75 8.77
N ILE A 21 20.51 2.95 8.32
CA ILE A 21 19.10 3.16 8.60
C ILE A 21 18.82 2.60 9.98
N VAL A 22 18.27 3.43 10.88
CA VAL A 22 17.87 3.02 12.22
C VAL A 22 16.37 3.22 12.39
N TRP A 23 15.68 2.25 12.98
CA TRP A 23 14.25 2.30 13.27
C TRP A 23 13.92 1.51 14.53
N THR A 24 12.71 1.71 15.05
CA THR A 24 12.19 0.93 16.16
C THR A 24 11.08 0.02 15.67
N GLU A 25 11.14 -1.25 16.06
CA GLU A 25 10.18 -2.30 15.71
C GLU A 25 9.84 -3.12 16.94
N ALA A 26 8.56 -3.22 17.28
CA ALA A 26 8.08 -3.91 18.49
C ALA A 26 8.85 -3.53 19.78
N GLY A 27 9.19 -2.24 19.92
CA GLY A 27 9.94 -1.71 21.07
C GLY A 27 11.46 -1.99 21.04
N ARG A 28 11.98 -2.63 19.99
CA ARG A 28 13.42 -2.90 19.83
C ARG A 28 14.03 -1.95 18.80
N SER A 29 15.22 -1.45 19.09
CA SER A 29 16.00 -0.67 18.12
C SER A 29 16.66 -1.62 17.12
N CYS A 30 16.42 -1.37 15.84
CA CYS A 30 16.98 -2.10 14.73
C CYS A 30 17.86 -1.18 13.88
N GLU A 31 18.87 -1.76 13.22
CA GLU A 31 19.75 -1.03 12.31
C GLU A 31 20.06 -1.86 11.07
N ARG A 32 20.15 -1.19 9.92
CA ARG A 32 20.54 -1.78 8.63
C ARG A 32 21.58 -0.87 7.99
N SER A 33 22.68 -1.44 7.50
CA SER A 33 23.67 -0.65 6.77
C SER A 33 23.14 -0.26 5.40
N THR A 34 23.40 0.99 4.98
CA THR A 34 23.20 1.43 3.59
C THR A 34 24.34 1.00 2.67
N GLY A 35 25.43 0.46 3.23
CA GLY A 35 26.62 0.04 2.47
C GLY A 35 27.52 1.18 1.99
N THR A 36 27.05 2.43 2.03
CA THR A 36 27.69 3.60 1.43
C THR A 36 28.03 4.70 2.44
N ALA A 37 29.03 5.51 2.08
CA ALA A 37 29.42 6.73 2.77
C ALA A 37 28.79 7.98 2.12
N ASN A 38 28.22 7.84 0.93
CA ASN A 38 27.60 8.92 0.18
C ASN A 38 26.20 9.19 0.71
N SER A 39 25.91 10.45 1.07
CA SER A 39 24.62 10.85 1.64
C SER A 39 23.46 10.64 0.67
N GLN A 40 23.65 10.95 -0.61
CA GLN A 40 22.60 10.81 -1.63
C GLN A 40 22.21 9.34 -1.82
N GLN A 41 23.19 8.46 -1.98
CA GLN A 41 22.94 7.01 -2.07
C GLN A 41 22.30 6.45 -0.79
N ALA A 42 22.65 7.00 0.38
CA ALA A 42 22.04 6.61 1.64
C ALA A 42 20.58 7.06 1.75
N GLU A 43 20.24 8.24 1.24
CA GLU A 43 18.86 8.75 1.17
C GLU A 43 17.99 7.91 0.23
N GLU A 44 18.52 7.53 -0.94
CA GLU A 44 17.86 6.60 -1.87
C GLU A 44 17.56 5.25 -1.19
N ALA A 45 18.54 4.70 -0.48
CA ALA A 45 18.37 3.46 0.28
C ALA A 45 17.34 3.58 1.42
N LEU A 46 17.27 4.74 2.09
CA LEU A 46 16.23 5.01 3.09
C LEU A 46 14.85 5.07 2.44
N ALA A 47 14.72 5.74 1.28
CA ALA A 47 13.46 5.85 0.57
C ALA A 47 12.95 4.48 0.10
N GLU A 48 13.83 3.63 -0.42
CA GLU A 48 13.51 2.23 -0.74
C GLU A 48 13.07 1.45 0.51
N PHE A 49 13.82 1.55 1.61
CA PHE A 49 13.49 0.89 2.87
C PHE A 49 12.10 1.29 3.41
N ILE A 50 11.75 2.58 3.35
CA ILE A 50 10.44 3.07 3.77
C ILE A 50 9.33 2.52 2.86
N ARG A 51 9.56 2.50 1.54
CA ARG A 51 8.61 1.94 0.57
C ARG A 51 8.35 0.45 0.82
N ASP A 52 9.41 -0.33 1.00
CA ASP A 52 9.28 -1.76 1.28
C ASP A 52 8.55 -2.05 2.59
N ARG A 53 8.81 -1.27 3.65
CA ARG A 53 8.07 -1.41 4.92
C ARG A 53 6.61 -0.99 4.86
N ARG A 54 6.24 -0.13 3.91
CA ARG A 54 4.82 0.22 3.68
C ARG A 54 4.10 -0.89 2.93
N LYS A 55 4.80 -1.82 2.27
CA LYS A 55 4.15 -2.98 1.68
C LYS A 55 3.48 -3.78 2.80
N PRO A 56 2.22 -4.19 2.65
CA PRO A 56 1.54 -5.02 3.63
C PRO A 56 2.25 -6.36 3.76
N THR A 57 3.06 -6.53 4.81
CA THR A 57 3.67 -7.83 5.16
C THR A 57 2.79 -8.52 6.19
N GLY A 58 1.94 -9.44 5.72
CA GLY A 58 1.07 -10.27 6.55
C GLY A 58 -0.40 -9.83 6.56
N PRO A 59 -1.26 -10.51 7.36
CA PRO A 59 -2.68 -10.19 7.44
C PRO A 59 -2.86 -8.78 8.03
N SER A 60 -3.33 -7.84 7.22
CA SER A 60 -3.79 -6.54 7.71
C SER A 60 -5.22 -6.66 8.24
N PHE A 61 -5.54 -5.93 9.30
CA PHE A 61 -6.92 -5.86 9.77
C PHE A 61 -7.77 -5.12 8.72
N PRO A 62 -8.99 -5.58 8.39
CA PRO A 62 -9.79 -5.00 7.32
C PRO A 62 -10.07 -3.49 7.50
N ASP A 63 -10.09 -3.01 8.74
CA ASP A 63 -10.35 -1.63 9.15
C ASP A 63 -9.15 -0.69 8.96
N SER A 64 -7.97 -1.24 8.69
CA SER A 64 -6.71 -0.50 8.50
C SER A 64 -6.16 -0.60 7.08
N TYR A 65 -6.71 -1.50 6.27
CA TYR A 65 -6.24 -1.74 4.91
C TYR A 65 -7.08 -0.97 3.89
N MET A 66 -6.45 -0.05 3.16
CA MET A 66 -7.15 0.80 2.19
C MET A 66 -7.56 0.00 0.95
N ILE A 67 -8.76 0.29 0.42
CA ILE A 67 -9.20 -0.29 -0.84
C ILE A 67 -8.30 0.18 -2.00
N ALA A 68 -7.83 1.43 -1.97
CA ALA A 68 -6.88 1.93 -2.96
C ALA A 68 -5.58 1.11 -3.01
N ASP A 69 -5.01 0.75 -1.87
CA ASP A 69 -3.81 -0.10 -1.81
C ASP A 69 -4.08 -1.50 -2.36
N ALA A 70 -5.26 -2.07 -2.05
CA ALA A 70 -5.69 -3.37 -2.58
C ALA A 70 -5.83 -3.33 -4.12
N LEU A 71 -6.40 -2.26 -4.67
CA LEU A 71 -6.57 -2.08 -6.12
C LEU A 71 -5.24 -1.82 -6.83
N ASP A 72 -4.35 -1.03 -6.23
CA ASP A 72 -3.00 -0.78 -6.74
C ASP A 72 -2.19 -2.08 -6.79
N PHE A 73 -2.23 -2.88 -5.73
CA PHE A 73 -1.63 -4.20 -5.70
C PHE A 73 -2.20 -5.12 -6.79
N TYR A 74 -3.53 -5.19 -6.91
CA TYR A 74 -4.19 -6.01 -7.94
C TYR A 74 -3.84 -5.55 -9.36
N GLY A 75 -3.78 -4.24 -9.59
CA GLY A 75 -3.40 -3.65 -10.87
C GLY A 75 -1.95 -3.95 -11.26
N ARG A 76 -1.03 -3.97 -10.30
CA ARG A 76 0.39 -4.26 -10.56
C ARG A 76 0.68 -5.74 -10.73
N GLU A 77 0.12 -6.58 -9.87
CA GLU A 77 0.48 -8.00 -9.80
C GLU A 77 -0.41 -8.87 -10.68
N HIS A 78 -1.70 -8.57 -10.79
CA HIS A 78 -2.63 -9.42 -11.54
C HIS A 78 -2.91 -8.92 -12.95
N ALA A 79 -3.08 -7.61 -13.15
CA ALA A 79 -3.48 -7.09 -14.45
C ALA A 79 -2.55 -7.49 -15.62
N PRO A 80 -1.21 -7.50 -15.47
CA PRO A 80 -0.29 -7.89 -16.54
C PRO A 80 -0.49 -9.32 -17.05
N ASP A 81 -0.97 -10.22 -16.20
CA ASP A 81 -1.16 -11.64 -16.51
C ASP A 81 -2.55 -11.96 -17.08
N THR A 82 -3.40 -10.94 -17.26
CA THR A 82 -4.76 -11.12 -17.79
C THR A 82 -4.86 -10.84 -19.28
N ALA A 83 -5.86 -11.45 -19.93
CA ALA A 83 -6.11 -11.28 -21.35
C ALA A 83 -6.48 -9.84 -21.78
N SER A 84 -6.89 -8.97 -20.84
CA SER A 84 -7.21 -7.57 -21.13
C SER A 84 -6.91 -6.69 -19.92
N PRO A 85 -5.64 -6.29 -19.74
CA PRO A 85 -5.21 -5.45 -18.62
C PRO A 85 -5.91 -4.09 -18.60
N GLU A 86 -6.25 -3.53 -19.78
CA GLU A 86 -6.90 -2.21 -19.88
C GLU A 86 -8.28 -2.20 -19.23
N ARG A 87 -9.03 -3.30 -19.32
CA ARG A 87 -10.34 -3.43 -18.66
C ARG A 87 -10.22 -3.39 -17.14
N ILE A 88 -9.14 -3.95 -16.59
CA ILE A 88 -8.85 -3.86 -15.16
C ILE A 88 -8.55 -2.40 -14.79
N GLY A 89 -7.77 -1.68 -15.62
CA GLY A 89 -7.53 -0.25 -15.44
C GLY A 89 -8.83 0.56 -15.37
N TYR A 90 -9.74 0.39 -16.33
CA TYR A 90 -11.04 1.07 -16.33
C TYR A 90 -11.90 0.72 -15.10
N ALA A 91 -11.85 -0.54 -14.65
CA ALA A 91 -12.56 -0.98 -13.46
C ALA A 91 -11.97 -0.37 -12.18
N ILE A 92 -10.64 -0.29 -12.07
CA ILE A 92 -9.94 0.34 -10.94
C ILE A 92 -10.28 1.82 -10.87
N GLU A 93 -10.20 2.56 -11.98
CA GLU A 93 -10.54 3.98 -12.05
C GLU A 93 -11.99 4.23 -11.58
N ALA A 94 -12.92 3.40 -12.03
CA ALA A 94 -14.31 3.41 -11.63
C ALA A 94 -14.54 3.12 -10.14
N LEU A 95 -13.69 2.30 -9.52
CA LEU A 95 -13.78 1.97 -8.09
C LEU A 95 -13.20 3.08 -7.23
N LEU A 96 -12.06 3.65 -7.63
CA LEU A 96 -11.35 4.67 -6.86
C LEU A 96 -12.19 5.92 -6.58
N GLY A 97 -13.03 6.35 -7.53
CA GLY A 97 -13.88 7.54 -7.36
C GLY A 97 -14.85 7.48 -6.17
N PHE A 98 -15.19 6.29 -5.69
CA PHE A 98 -16.07 6.09 -4.52
C PHE A 98 -15.35 5.42 -3.35
N TRP A 99 -14.47 4.45 -3.62
CA TRP A 99 -13.83 3.62 -2.61
C TRP A 99 -12.42 4.05 -2.23
N GLY A 100 -11.80 5.01 -2.93
CA GLY A 100 -10.38 5.32 -2.79
C GLY A 100 -9.95 5.69 -1.37
N GLU A 101 -10.78 6.45 -0.66
CA GLU A 101 -10.52 6.90 0.72
C GLU A 101 -11.11 5.96 1.79
N GLN A 102 -11.55 4.76 1.41
CA GLN A 102 -12.18 3.80 2.32
C GLN A 102 -11.30 2.58 2.57
N THR A 103 -11.51 1.93 3.72
CA THR A 103 -10.84 0.68 4.09
C THR A 103 -11.67 -0.53 3.67
N VAL A 104 -11.05 -1.70 3.57
CA VAL A 104 -11.71 -2.95 3.16
C VAL A 104 -12.87 -3.32 4.09
N ALA A 105 -12.82 -2.93 5.37
CA ALA A 105 -13.93 -3.10 6.31
C ALA A 105 -15.20 -2.36 5.89
N SER A 106 -15.11 -1.31 5.08
CA SER A 106 -16.28 -0.57 4.60
C SER A 106 -17.08 -1.33 3.55
N ILE A 107 -16.56 -2.46 3.05
CA ILE A 107 -17.26 -3.31 2.08
C ILE A 107 -18.39 -4.08 2.80
N MET A 108 -19.56 -3.47 2.80
CA MET A 108 -20.79 -3.97 3.39
C MET A 108 -21.89 -4.00 2.32
N GLN A 109 -22.98 -4.73 2.57
CA GLN A 109 -24.07 -4.80 1.61
C GLN A 109 -24.64 -3.41 1.26
N GLU A 110 -24.72 -2.53 2.25
CA GLU A 110 -25.25 -1.17 2.11
C GLU A 110 -24.33 -0.28 1.28
N THR A 111 -23.02 -0.32 1.53
CA THR A 111 -22.03 0.48 0.77
C THR A 111 -21.87 -0.05 -0.66
N CYS A 112 -22.02 -1.35 -0.90
CA CYS A 112 -22.13 -1.91 -2.25
C CYS A 112 -23.37 -1.41 -3.01
N LYS A 113 -24.52 -1.32 -2.33
CA LYS A 113 -25.74 -0.71 -2.93
C LYS A 113 -25.53 0.79 -3.19
N ALA A 114 -24.87 1.50 -2.29
CA ALA A 114 -24.53 2.91 -2.45
C ALA A 114 -23.60 3.13 -3.65
N TYR A 115 -22.56 2.31 -3.80
CA TYR A 115 -21.67 2.34 -4.95
C TYR A 115 -22.42 2.12 -6.27
N ARG A 116 -23.34 1.14 -6.31
CA ARG A 116 -24.17 0.89 -7.50
C ARG A 116 -24.99 2.12 -7.90
N ARG A 117 -25.58 2.82 -6.92
CA ARG A 117 -26.32 4.07 -7.15
C ARG A 117 -25.39 5.17 -7.63
N HIS A 118 -24.23 5.33 -6.99
CA HIS A 118 -23.20 6.30 -7.37
C HIS A 118 -22.71 6.10 -8.82
N ARG A 119 -22.55 4.84 -9.26
CA ARG A 119 -22.13 4.51 -10.61
C ARG A 119 -23.17 4.81 -11.67
N GLY A 120 -24.47 4.87 -11.31
CA GLY A 120 -25.55 5.10 -12.27
C GLY A 120 -25.68 4.04 -13.37
N VAL A 121 -24.92 2.94 -13.30
CA VAL A 121 -24.95 1.86 -14.29
C VAL A 121 -26.10 0.91 -13.93
N VAL A 122 -27.13 0.90 -14.76
CA VAL A 122 -28.15 -0.17 -14.73
C VAL A 122 -27.44 -1.44 -15.16
N ILE A 123 -27.13 -2.33 -14.22
CA ILE A 123 -26.66 -3.67 -14.54
C ILE A 123 -27.88 -4.39 -15.14
N PRO A 124 -27.89 -4.73 -16.45
CA PRO A 124 -28.98 -5.50 -17.01
C PRO A 124 -29.10 -6.81 -16.24
N PRO A 125 -30.31 -7.33 -15.99
CA PRO A 125 -30.49 -8.57 -15.26
C PRO A 125 -29.66 -9.66 -15.93
N VAL A 126 -28.86 -10.37 -15.12
CA VAL A 126 -28.12 -11.55 -15.57
C VAL A 126 -29.15 -12.52 -16.14
N ILE A 127 -29.13 -12.70 -17.46
CA ILE A 127 -29.89 -13.77 -18.12
C ILE A 127 -29.28 -15.07 -17.59
N LYS A 128 -29.95 -15.70 -16.63
CA LYS A 128 -29.64 -17.07 -16.26
C LYS A 128 -29.95 -17.91 -17.49
N GLY A 129 -28.90 -18.36 -18.19
CA GLY A 129 -29.02 -19.26 -19.32
C GLY A 129 -29.79 -20.52 -18.90
N VAL A 130 -30.76 -20.87 -19.74
CA VAL A 130 -31.47 -22.16 -19.75
C VAL A 130 -30.52 -23.25 -20.18
#